data_AF-A0A8C5WDE9-F1
#
_entry.id   AF-A0A8C5WDE9-F1
#
_cell.length_a   1.000
_cell.length_b   1.000
_cell.length_c   1.000
_cell.angle_alpha   90.00
_cell.angle_beta   90.00
_cell.angle_gamma   90.00
#
_symmetry.space_group_name_H-M   'P 1'
#
loop_
_entity.id
_entity.type
_entity.pdbx_description
1 polymer ?
#
loop_
_entity_poly.entity_id
_entity_poly.type
_entity_poly.pdbx_seq_one_letter_code
_entity_poly.pdbx_strand_id
1 'polypeptide(L)'
;MAALMGRGPKCCTMYPAIPVTMGCFTFIKVLMVIFNLLIFLGGGVLLGVGIWVTVDTNSFLRTFAALSAATASQFANVGFLLIALGALLVIIGFLGCCGAQKESKCLLIIFFTIVLIIFIAEIVGAVIVLVYSSNAQTWLGSLLKPVLEKEYGTNKEITNLWNATMTDVKCCGINGYTDFTNSVYRNNTGFYPTQCCNSTTSSCTPALAADFNVQGCFSHILKLIQDNAPIVGGVAAGICALEVRGASLLHVELLRLFSEHKL
;
A
#
# COMPACT_ATOMS: atom_id res chain seq x y z
N MET A 1 -58.51 32.26 44.73
CA MET A 1 -59.46 31.64 43.76
C MET A 1 -58.99 31.98 42.35
N ALA A 2 -58.55 30.93 41.63
CA ALA A 2 -58.41 30.73 40.19
C ALA A 2 -57.88 31.83 39.23
N ALA A 3 -56.75 31.51 38.57
CA ALA A 3 -56.41 31.79 37.17
C ALA A 3 -55.41 30.68 36.72
N LEU A 4 -55.82 29.69 35.90
CA LEU A 4 -55.75 29.59 34.44
C LEU A 4 -54.36 29.29 33.82
N MET A 5 -54.38 28.34 32.87
CA MET A 5 -53.43 28.02 31.77
C MET A 5 -52.30 26.99 32.00
N GLY A 6 -52.45 25.82 31.35
CA GLY A 6 -51.73 25.57 30.09
C GLY A 6 -50.52 24.62 30.08
N ARG A 7 -50.64 23.58 29.23
CA ARG A 7 -49.58 22.85 28.48
C ARG A 7 -48.60 21.96 29.27
N GLY A 8 -48.71 20.65 29.04
CA GLY A 8 -47.60 19.72 29.27
C GLY A 8 -46.39 20.04 28.38
N PRO A 9 -45.19 19.54 28.72
CA PRO A 9 -44.55 18.62 27.78
C PRO A 9 -43.68 17.50 28.39
N LYS A 10 -43.66 16.40 27.63
CA LYS A 10 -42.48 15.60 27.23
C LYS A 10 -41.92 14.55 28.20
N CYS A 11 -42.31 13.31 27.87
CA CYS A 11 -41.50 12.10 27.93
C CYS A 11 -40.00 12.37 27.85
N CYS A 12 -39.30 12.25 28.98
CA CYS A 12 -37.92 11.77 28.98
C CYS A 12 -37.96 10.24 28.97
N THR A 13 -38.28 9.65 27.82
CA THR A 13 -37.96 8.26 27.56
C THR A 13 -36.44 8.16 27.40
N MET A 14 -35.81 7.89 28.52
CA MET A 14 -34.69 6.98 28.72
C MET A 14 -34.29 6.20 27.45
N TYR A 15 -33.42 6.78 26.62
CA TYR A 15 -32.49 5.98 25.84
C TYR A 15 -31.35 5.61 26.80
N PRO A 16 -31.00 4.33 26.97
CA PRO A 16 -29.81 3.99 27.72
C PRO A 16 -28.62 4.50 26.90
N ALA A 17 -27.97 5.56 27.39
CA ALA A 17 -26.64 5.92 26.96
C ALA A 17 -25.75 4.70 27.23
N ILE A 18 -25.38 3.99 26.17
CA ILE A 18 -24.39 2.92 26.25
C ILE A 18 -23.12 3.57 26.78
N PRO A 19 -22.62 3.21 27.98
CA PRO A 19 -21.39 3.75 28.51
C PRO A 19 -20.25 3.00 27.82
N VAL A 20 -20.03 3.31 26.54
CA VAL A 20 -18.77 2.95 25.89
C VAL A 20 -17.73 3.85 26.54
N THR A 21 -17.20 3.38 27.68
CA THR A 21 -16.11 3.91 28.50
C THR A 21 -15.46 5.18 27.94
N MET A 22 -15.59 6.30 28.65
CA MET A 22 -15.03 7.63 28.30
C MET A 22 -13.52 7.61 27.94
N GLY A 23 -12.78 6.58 28.37
CA GLY A 23 -11.39 6.34 27.97
C GLY A 23 -11.21 5.70 26.58
N CYS A 24 -12.12 4.83 26.14
CA CYS A 24 -12.02 4.11 24.86
C CYS A 24 -12.19 5.04 23.65
N PHE A 25 -13.15 5.98 23.73
CA PHE A 25 -13.37 6.95 22.65
C PHE A 25 -12.20 7.93 22.49
N THR A 26 -11.62 8.36 23.61
CA THR A 26 -10.40 9.20 23.63
C THR A 26 -9.20 8.44 23.07
N PHE A 27 -9.04 7.17 23.43
CA PHE A 27 -7.99 6.30 22.90
C PHE A 27 -8.09 6.14 21.37
N ILE A 28 -9.29 5.87 20.85
CA ILE A 28 -9.52 5.73 19.40
C ILE A 28 -9.23 7.04 18.66
N LYS A 29 -9.65 8.20 19.20
CA LYS A 29 -9.32 9.52 18.62
C LYS A 29 -7.82 9.77 18.57
N VAL A 30 -7.11 9.51 19.66
CA VAL A 30 -5.64 9.68 19.72
C VAL A 30 -4.94 8.75 18.74
N LEU A 31 -5.36 7.48 18.67
CA LEU A 31 -4.82 6.50 17.72
C LEU A 31 -5.03 6.97 16.27
N MET A 32 -6.22 7.45 15.94
CA MET A 32 -6.54 8.00 14.62
C MET A 32 -5.64 9.19 14.27
N VAL A 33 -5.42 10.13 15.20
CA VAL A 33 -4.53 11.28 14.96
C VAL A 33 -3.09 10.83 14.72
N ILE A 34 -2.57 9.92 15.56
CA ILE A 34 -1.21 9.40 15.43
C ILE A 34 -1.03 8.70 14.08
N PHE A 35 -1.97 7.84 13.71
CA PHE A 35 -1.90 7.10 12.45
C PHE A 35 -1.93 8.03 11.22
N ASN A 36 -2.84 9.00 11.19
CA ASN A 36 -2.90 10.00 10.11
C ASN A 36 -1.65 10.89 10.07
N LEU A 37 -1.05 11.20 11.21
CA LEU A 37 0.22 11.94 11.29
C LEU A 37 1.39 11.11 10.70
N LEU A 38 1.45 9.82 11.00
CA LEU A 38 2.46 8.92 10.41
C LEU A 38 2.30 8.82 8.90
N ILE A 39 1.06 8.72 8.39
CA ILE A 39 0.77 8.74 6.95
C ILE A 39 1.24 10.06 6.33
N PHE A 40 0.95 11.19 6.98
CA PHE A 40 1.37 12.51 6.50
C PHE A 40 2.90 12.62 6.40
N LEU A 41 3.62 12.21 7.45
CA LEU A 41 5.08 12.24 7.49
C LEU A 41 5.69 11.28 6.47
N GLY A 42 5.19 10.05 6.40
CA GLY A 42 5.62 9.05 5.41
C GLY A 42 5.37 9.51 3.97
N GLY A 43 4.19 10.10 3.71
CA GLY A 43 3.86 10.71 2.43
C GLY A 43 4.80 11.87 2.07
N GLY A 44 5.17 12.70 3.05
CA GLY A 44 6.13 13.78 2.86
C GLY A 44 7.53 13.29 2.50
N VAL A 45 8.00 12.22 3.15
CA VAL A 45 9.26 11.55 2.80
C VAL A 45 9.17 10.96 1.38
N LEU A 46 8.10 10.24 1.06
CA LEU A 46 7.90 9.63 -0.26
C LEU A 46 7.85 10.68 -1.38
N LEU A 47 7.16 11.79 -1.14
CA LEU A 47 7.09 12.93 -2.05
C LEU A 47 8.48 13.57 -2.25
N GLY A 48 9.23 13.78 -1.16
CA GLY A 48 10.59 14.31 -1.21
C GLY A 48 11.54 13.42 -2.01
N VAL A 49 11.48 12.10 -1.79
CA VAL A 49 12.23 11.12 -2.58
C VAL A 49 11.78 11.14 -4.05
N GLY A 50 10.49 11.19 -4.33
CA GLY A 50 9.96 11.29 -5.70
C GLY A 50 10.49 12.52 -6.44
N ILE A 51 10.45 13.70 -5.81
CA ILE A 51 10.98 14.95 -6.37
C ILE A 51 12.49 14.82 -6.61
N TRP A 52 13.24 14.27 -5.64
CA TRP A 52 14.68 14.04 -5.78
C TRP A 52 15.00 13.18 -7.01
N VAL A 53 14.29 12.06 -7.17
CA VAL A 53 14.46 11.13 -8.30
C VAL A 53 14.19 11.82 -9.64
N THR A 54 13.13 12.64 -9.71
CA THR A 54 12.72 13.32 -10.95
C THR A 54 13.61 14.50 -11.31
N VAL A 55 14.08 15.27 -10.33
CA VAL A 55 14.89 16.49 -10.57
C VAL A 55 16.36 16.16 -10.82
N ASP A 56 16.93 15.24 -10.03
CA ASP A 56 18.33 14.86 -10.16
C ASP A 56 18.48 13.35 -10.28
N THR A 57 17.97 12.85 -11.41
CA THR A 57 18.04 11.43 -11.74
C THR A 57 19.48 10.94 -11.76
N ASN A 58 20.45 11.73 -12.24
CA ASN A 58 21.85 11.31 -12.29
C ASN A 58 22.49 11.20 -10.90
N SER A 59 22.25 12.15 -10.00
CA SER A 59 22.76 12.06 -8.62
C SER A 59 22.03 10.98 -7.82
N PHE A 60 20.72 10.78 -8.05
CA PHE A 60 19.99 9.66 -7.47
C PHE A 60 20.53 8.31 -7.96
N LEU A 61 20.71 8.16 -9.28
CA LEU A 61 21.29 6.96 -9.88
C LEU A 61 22.75 6.72 -9.47
N ARG A 62 23.50 7.77 -9.09
CA ARG A 62 24.86 7.64 -8.55
C ARG A 62 24.87 7.25 -7.08
N THR A 63 23.96 7.80 -6.29
CA THR A 63 23.81 7.52 -4.86
C THR A 63 23.23 6.12 -4.65
N PHE A 64 22.21 5.78 -5.45
CA PHE A 64 21.68 4.44 -5.64
C PHE A 64 22.20 3.91 -6.98
N ALA A 65 23.52 3.67 -7.05
CA ALA A 65 24.19 3.00 -8.18
C ALA A 65 23.43 1.76 -8.66
N ALA A 66 22.83 1.07 -7.67
CA ALA A 66 21.79 0.04 -7.70
C ALA A 66 20.68 0.18 -8.75
N LEU A 67 20.33 1.40 -9.15
CA LEU A 67 19.18 1.65 -10.01
C LEU A 67 19.60 2.19 -11.39
N SER A 68 20.88 2.46 -11.61
CA SER A 68 21.40 3.11 -12.83
C SER A 68 21.26 2.28 -14.12
N ALA A 69 20.84 1.03 -13.99
CA ALA A 69 20.75 0.03 -15.05
C ALA A 69 19.57 0.18 -16.02
N ALA A 70 18.47 0.83 -15.62
CA ALA A 70 17.29 1.01 -16.49
C ALA A 70 17.39 2.31 -17.29
N THR A 71 16.86 2.29 -18.52
CA THR A 71 16.78 3.43 -19.41
C THR A 71 16.18 4.65 -18.69
N ALA A 72 16.78 5.83 -18.87
CA ALA A 72 16.37 7.08 -18.22
C ALA A 72 14.86 7.39 -18.36
N SER A 73 14.21 6.87 -19.41
CA SER A 73 12.77 6.99 -19.62
C SER A 73 11.91 6.17 -18.66
N GLN A 74 12.41 5.06 -18.10
CA GLN A 74 11.64 4.24 -17.15
C GLN A 74 11.69 4.78 -15.71
N PHE A 75 12.78 5.43 -15.31
CA PHE A 75 12.87 6.07 -13.99
C PHE A 75 12.09 7.37 -13.86
N ALA A 76 11.98 8.12 -14.95
CA ALA A 76 11.10 9.29 -14.99
C ALA A 76 9.67 8.88 -14.60
N ASN A 77 9.17 7.77 -15.14
CA ASN A 77 7.84 7.25 -14.83
C ASN A 77 7.70 6.83 -13.36
N VAL A 78 8.72 6.18 -12.79
CA VAL A 78 8.72 5.78 -11.37
C VAL A 78 8.73 7.01 -10.46
N GLY A 79 9.55 8.02 -10.74
CA GLY A 79 9.59 9.27 -9.97
C GLY A 79 8.24 9.99 -9.95
N PHE A 80 7.56 10.10 -11.11
CA PHE A 80 6.22 10.67 -11.18
C PHE A 80 5.18 9.88 -10.38
N LEU A 81 5.28 8.55 -10.34
CA LEU A 81 4.41 7.71 -9.50
C LEU A 81 4.66 7.96 -8.00
N LEU A 82 5.93 8.06 -7.58
CA LEU A 82 6.27 8.39 -6.19
C LEU A 82 5.76 9.76 -5.79
N ILE A 83 5.87 10.76 -6.67
CA ILE A 83 5.32 12.11 -6.44
C ILE A 83 3.80 12.05 -6.30
N ALA A 84 3.11 11.38 -7.22
CA ALA A 84 1.65 11.28 -7.20
C ALA A 84 1.14 10.57 -5.92
N LEU A 85 1.73 9.43 -5.57
CA LEU A 85 1.39 8.66 -4.36
C LEU A 85 1.75 9.44 -3.09
N GLY A 86 2.95 10.04 -3.03
CA GLY A 86 3.39 10.84 -1.89
C GLY A 86 2.48 12.04 -1.65
N ALA A 87 2.13 12.79 -2.70
CA ALA A 87 1.21 13.92 -2.61
C ALA A 87 -0.19 13.48 -2.13
N LEU A 88 -0.70 12.35 -2.64
CA LEU A 88 -1.98 11.79 -2.21
C LEU A 88 -1.97 11.46 -0.71
N LEU A 89 -0.91 10.79 -0.22
CA LEU A 89 -0.75 10.44 1.20
C LEU A 89 -0.64 11.69 2.09
N VAL A 90 0.09 12.73 1.65
CA VAL A 90 0.18 14.01 2.36
C VAL A 90 -1.20 14.67 2.48
N ILE A 91 -1.96 14.73 1.39
CA ILE A 91 -3.30 15.34 1.39
C ILE A 91 -4.22 14.57 2.33
N ILE A 92 -4.27 13.24 2.23
CA ILE A 92 -5.14 12.39 3.05
C ILE A 92 -4.74 12.47 4.53
N GLY A 93 -3.45 12.40 4.85
CA GLY A 93 -2.96 12.51 6.22
C GLY A 93 -3.25 13.87 6.85
N PHE A 94 -3.11 14.96 6.07
CA PHE A 94 -3.46 16.30 6.51
C PHE A 94 -4.96 16.45 6.78
N LEU A 95 -5.80 15.96 5.86
CA LEU A 95 -7.26 15.96 6.03
C LEU A 95 -7.68 15.09 7.22
N GLY A 96 -7.07 13.92 7.42
CA GLY A 96 -7.35 13.05 8.56
C GLY A 96 -7.01 13.70 9.90
N CYS A 97 -5.83 14.35 9.99
CA CYS A 97 -5.41 15.06 11.20
C CYS A 97 -6.30 16.29 11.48
N CYS A 98 -6.54 17.13 10.48
CA CYS A 98 -7.40 18.30 10.61
C CYS A 98 -8.86 17.92 10.92
N GLY A 99 -9.34 16.81 10.37
CA GLY A 99 -10.71 16.33 10.55
C GLY A 99 -10.96 15.85 11.97
N ALA A 100 -9.98 15.13 12.53
CA ALA A 100 -10.01 14.70 13.93
C ALA A 100 -9.92 15.87 14.92
N GLN A 101 -9.04 16.85 14.65
CA GLN A 101 -8.80 17.99 15.57
C GLN A 101 -9.92 19.03 15.53
N LYS A 102 -10.44 19.38 14.35
CA LYS A 102 -11.48 20.42 14.21
C LYS A 102 -12.90 19.92 14.45
N GLU A 103 -13.08 18.61 14.69
CA GLU A 103 -14.39 17.93 14.73
C GLU A 103 -15.33 18.33 13.59
N SER A 104 -14.75 18.72 12.44
CA SER A 104 -15.49 19.29 11.33
C SER A 104 -16.11 18.16 10.52
N LYS A 105 -17.45 18.05 10.60
CA LYS A 105 -18.22 17.06 9.84
C LYS A 105 -17.89 17.12 8.34
N CYS A 106 -17.76 18.31 7.76
CA CYS A 106 -17.47 18.48 6.33
C CYS A 106 -16.10 17.90 5.94
N LEU A 107 -15.06 18.17 6.74
CA LEU A 107 -13.71 17.70 6.44
C LEU A 107 -13.57 16.19 6.63
N LEU A 108 -14.30 15.64 7.60
CA LEU A 108 -14.41 14.19 7.82
C LEU A 108 -15.16 13.50 6.66
N ILE A 109 -16.20 14.12 6.10
CA ILE A 109 -16.92 13.60 4.90
C ILE A 109 -15.98 13.53 3.70
N ILE A 110 -15.21 14.59 3.44
CA ILE A 110 -14.26 14.62 2.32
C ILE A 110 -13.22 13.51 2.49
N PHE A 111 -12.68 13.34 3.71
CA PHE A 111 -11.74 12.28 4.03
C PHE A 111 -12.33 10.88 3.71
N PHE A 112 -13.51 10.54 4.26
CA PHE A 112 -14.14 9.25 4.00
C PHE A 112 -14.48 9.03 2.51
N THR A 113 -14.89 10.09 1.81
CA THR A 113 -15.20 10.01 0.38
C THR A 113 -13.94 9.69 -0.44
N ILE A 114 -12.81 10.33 -0.14
CA ILE A 114 -11.52 10.04 -0.80
C ILE A 114 -11.08 8.60 -0.53
N VAL A 115 -11.17 8.15 0.73
CA VAL A 115 -10.81 6.77 1.11
C VAL A 115 -11.67 5.75 0.36
N LEU A 116 -12.98 5.99 0.24
CA LEU A 116 -13.89 5.12 -0.51
C LEU A 116 -13.50 5.05 -2.00
N ILE A 117 -13.15 6.17 -2.63
CA ILE A 117 -12.71 6.20 -4.03
C ILE A 117 -11.42 5.39 -4.21
N ILE A 118 -10.46 5.55 -3.29
CA ILE A 118 -9.21 4.79 -3.31
C ILE A 118 -9.48 3.30 -3.16
N PHE A 119 -10.36 2.92 -2.23
CA PHE A 119 -10.76 1.53 -2.05
C PHE A 119 -11.33 0.93 -3.34
N ILE A 120 -12.23 1.63 -4.03
CA ILE A 120 -12.78 1.17 -5.32
C ILE A 120 -11.65 1.03 -6.37
N ALA A 121 -10.74 2.01 -6.44
CA ALA A 121 -9.60 1.97 -7.35
C ALA A 121 -8.66 0.79 -7.05
N GLU A 122 -8.43 0.46 -5.78
CA GLU A 122 -7.63 -0.70 -5.35
C GLU A 122 -8.28 -2.02 -5.78
N ILE A 123 -9.61 -2.16 -5.63
CA ILE A 123 -10.32 -3.36 -6.09
C ILE A 123 -10.22 -3.50 -7.61
N VAL A 124 -10.41 -2.41 -8.36
CA VAL A 124 -10.25 -2.42 -9.83
C VAL A 124 -8.83 -2.81 -10.22
N GLY A 125 -7.82 -2.20 -9.57
CA GLY A 125 -6.41 -2.52 -9.80
C GLY A 125 -6.08 -3.98 -9.49
N ALA A 126 -6.56 -4.52 -8.37
CA ALA A 126 -6.37 -5.91 -7.98
C ALA A 126 -6.98 -6.87 -9.01
N VAL A 127 -8.21 -6.61 -9.46
CA VAL A 127 -8.86 -7.42 -10.51
C VAL A 127 -8.07 -7.39 -11.81
N ILE A 128 -7.58 -6.22 -12.23
CA ILE A 128 -6.75 -6.08 -13.44
C ILE A 128 -5.47 -6.93 -13.31
N VAL A 129 -4.75 -6.84 -12.19
CA VAL A 129 -3.52 -7.61 -11.97
C VAL A 129 -3.78 -9.12 -11.99
N LEU A 130 -4.90 -9.57 -11.41
CA LEU A 130 -5.25 -10.99 -11.39
C LEU A 130 -5.63 -11.51 -12.78
N VAL A 131 -6.47 -10.77 -13.52
CA VAL A 131 -6.93 -11.15 -14.86
C VAL A 131 -5.78 -11.12 -15.87
N TYR A 132 -4.93 -10.10 -15.81
CA TYR A 132 -3.80 -9.90 -16.72
C TYR A 132 -2.46 -10.34 -16.11
N SER A 133 -2.48 -11.34 -15.23
CA SER A 133 -1.29 -11.82 -14.51
C SER A 133 -0.12 -12.20 -15.41
N SER A 134 -0.38 -12.80 -16.58
CA SER A 134 0.64 -13.13 -17.59
C SER A 134 1.29 -11.89 -18.22
N ASN A 135 0.49 -10.87 -18.53
CA ASN A 135 0.99 -9.59 -19.03
C ASN A 135 1.75 -8.83 -17.93
N ALA A 136 1.26 -8.88 -16.69
CA ALA A 136 1.91 -8.30 -15.53
C ALA A 136 3.29 -8.93 -15.29
N GLN A 137 3.41 -10.26 -15.46
CA GLN A 137 4.70 -10.96 -15.39
C GLN A 137 5.70 -10.43 -16.43
N THR A 138 5.24 -10.25 -17.67
CA THR A 138 6.09 -9.77 -18.77
C THR A 138 6.53 -8.32 -18.52
N TRP A 139 5.59 -7.47 -18.12
CA TRP A 139 5.87 -6.06 -17.85
C TRP A 139 6.81 -5.89 -16.65
N LEU A 140 6.53 -6.59 -15.54
CA LEU A 140 7.39 -6.57 -14.36
C LEU A 140 8.78 -7.17 -14.65
N GLY A 141 8.83 -8.25 -15.42
CA GLY A 141 10.09 -8.84 -15.89
C GLY A 141 10.93 -7.84 -16.68
N SER A 142 10.31 -7.03 -17.56
CA SER A 142 11.02 -6.02 -18.34
C SER A 142 11.60 -4.89 -17.48
N LEU A 143 10.98 -4.59 -16.34
CA LEU A 143 11.44 -3.58 -15.38
C LEU A 143 12.52 -4.13 -14.44
N LEU A 144 12.32 -5.33 -13.89
CA LEU A 144 13.18 -5.88 -12.83
C LEU A 144 14.38 -6.66 -13.37
N LYS A 145 14.26 -7.33 -14.51
CA LYS A 145 15.36 -8.11 -15.10
C LYS A 145 16.63 -7.30 -15.37
N PRO A 146 16.61 -6.10 -15.97
CA PRO A 146 17.83 -5.33 -16.20
C PRO A 146 18.49 -4.89 -14.88
N VAL A 147 17.70 -4.61 -13.85
CA VAL A 147 18.20 -4.30 -12.50
C VAL A 147 18.86 -5.55 -11.91
N LEU A 148 18.19 -6.69 -11.95
CA LEU A 148 18.72 -7.96 -11.45
C LEU A 148 20.04 -8.33 -12.14
N GLU A 149 20.10 -8.25 -13.47
CA GLU A 149 21.28 -8.66 -14.24
C GLU A 149 22.51 -7.80 -13.93
N LYS A 150 22.34 -6.49 -13.71
CA LYS A 150 23.48 -5.56 -13.48
C LYS A 150 23.87 -5.43 -12.00
N GLU A 151 22.89 -5.46 -11.11
CA GLU A 151 23.05 -4.94 -9.75
C GLU A 151 23.11 -6.03 -8.70
N TYR A 152 22.55 -7.20 -8.99
CA TYR A 152 22.69 -8.37 -8.14
C TYR A 152 24.17 -8.81 -8.13
N GLY A 153 24.76 -8.91 -6.93
CA GLY A 153 26.19 -9.18 -6.72
C GLY A 153 27.09 -7.94 -6.69
N THR A 154 26.65 -6.82 -7.28
CA THR A 154 27.40 -5.56 -7.32
C THR A 154 26.99 -4.63 -6.19
N ASN A 155 25.68 -4.42 -6.04
CA ASN A 155 25.12 -3.58 -4.99
C ASN A 155 24.66 -4.44 -3.81
N LYS A 156 25.25 -4.21 -2.63
CA LYS A 156 24.94 -4.98 -1.41
C LYS A 156 23.49 -4.84 -0.96
N GLU A 157 22.88 -3.67 -1.07
CA GLU A 157 21.51 -3.44 -0.64
C GLU A 157 20.51 -4.18 -1.53
N ILE A 158 20.66 -4.08 -2.86
CA ILE A 158 19.83 -4.83 -3.81
C ILE A 158 20.04 -6.33 -3.67
N THR A 159 21.28 -6.77 -3.51
CA THR A 159 21.60 -8.19 -3.32
C THR A 159 20.95 -8.73 -2.06
N ASN A 160 21.02 -7.99 -0.94
CA ASN A 160 20.38 -8.37 0.31
C ASN A 160 18.85 -8.39 0.19
N LEU A 161 18.26 -7.40 -0.48
CA LEU A 161 16.82 -7.34 -0.72
C LEU A 161 16.34 -8.56 -1.52
N TRP A 162 17.04 -8.90 -2.61
CA TRP A 162 16.73 -10.09 -3.41
C TRP A 162 16.95 -11.38 -2.62
N ASN A 163 18.05 -11.49 -1.86
CA ASN A 163 18.32 -12.67 -1.05
C ASN A 163 17.26 -12.89 0.02
N ALA A 164 16.84 -11.82 0.72
CA ALA A 164 15.75 -11.87 1.68
C ALA A 164 14.45 -12.32 1.00
N THR A 165 14.08 -11.68 -0.12
CA THR A 165 12.87 -12.02 -0.87
C THR A 165 12.86 -13.48 -1.32
N MET A 166 13.95 -13.96 -1.93
CA MET A 166 14.08 -15.35 -2.39
C MET A 166 14.04 -16.34 -1.22
N THR A 167 14.56 -15.97 -0.06
CA THR A 167 14.56 -16.82 1.14
C THR A 167 13.19 -16.88 1.80
N ASP A 168 12.54 -15.73 1.99
CA ASP A 168 11.25 -15.60 2.67
C ASP A 168 10.12 -16.20 1.85
N VAL A 169 10.15 -15.97 0.53
CA VAL A 169 9.13 -16.46 -0.41
C VAL A 169 9.48 -17.86 -0.94
N LYS A 170 10.70 -18.37 -0.69
CA LYS A 170 11.21 -19.66 -1.15
C LYS A 170 11.12 -19.83 -2.67
N CYS A 171 11.61 -18.82 -3.38
CA CYS A 171 11.57 -18.72 -4.84
C CYS A 171 12.93 -18.29 -5.39
N CYS A 172 13.10 -18.39 -6.71
CA CYS A 172 14.35 -18.02 -7.37
C CYS A 172 14.11 -17.14 -8.60
N GLY A 173 14.77 -15.97 -8.64
CA GLY A 173 14.66 -15.04 -9.75
C GLY A 173 13.23 -14.49 -9.93
N ILE A 174 12.98 -13.82 -11.05
CA ILE A 174 11.66 -13.26 -11.34
C ILE A 174 10.75 -14.37 -11.87
N ASN A 175 11.22 -15.04 -12.91
CA ASN A 175 10.57 -16.15 -13.60
C ASN A 175 11.27 -17.49 -13.31
N GLY A 176 12.54 -17.44 -12.90
CA GLY A 176 13.33 -18.62 -12.52
C GLY A 176 14.83 -18.32 -12.48
N TYR A 177 15.63 -19.37 -12.31
CA TYR A 177 17.10 -19.25 -12.26
C TYR A 177 17.71 -18.66 -13.54
N THR A 178 17.04 -18.84 -14.69
CA THR A 178 17.52 -18.36 -15.99
C THR A 178 17.66 -16.84 -16.06
N ASP A 179 16.98 -16.09 -15.20
CA ASP A 179 17.11 -14.63 -15.10
C ASP A 179 18.53 -14.19 -14.69
N PHE A 180 19.30 -15.07 -14.04
CA PHE A 180 20.68 -14.79 -13.66
C PHE A 180 21.71 -15.22 -14.71
N THR A 181 21.29 -15.86 -15.81
CA THR A 181 22.22 -16.46 -16.81
C THR A 181 23.19 -15.43 -17.40
N ASN A 182 22.69 -14.23 -17.65
CA ASN A 182 23.45 -13.11 -18.22
C ASN A 182 23.82 -12.04 -17.16
N SER A 183 23.68 -12.37 -15.88
CA SER A 183 23.97 -11.43 -14.80
C SER A 183 25.47 -11.25 -14.56
N VAL A 184 25.85 -10.06 -14.08
CA VAL A 184 27.21 -9.75 -13.62
C VAL A 184 27.65 -10.72 -12.53
N TYR A 185 26.73 -11.09 -11.62
CA TYR A 185 26.98 -12.07 -10.57
C TYR A 185 27.45 -13.42 -11.13
N ARG A 186 26.74 -13.96 -12.12
CA ARG A 186 27.11 -15.25 -12.73
C ARG A 186 28.42 -15.15 -13.50
N ASN A 187 28.67 -14.03 -14.17
CA ASN A 187 29.94 -13.82 -14.88
C ASN A 187 31.14 -13.79 -13.92
N ASN A 188 30.97 -13.17 -12.74
CA ASN A 188 32.04 -13.04 -11.76
C ASN A 188 32.26 -14.30 -10.92
N THR A 189 31.18 -15.01 -10.57
CA THR A 189 31.25 -16.17 -9.65
C THR A 189 31.23 -17.51 -10.36
N GLY A 190 30.67 -17.58 -11.57
CA GLY A 190 30.39 -18.83 -12.29
C GLY A 190 29.17 -19.60 -11.76
N PHE A 191 28.49 -19.09 -10.72
CA PHE A 191 27.41 -19.78 -10.02
C PHE A 191 26.11 -18.96 -9.99
N TYR A 192 25.01 -19.66 -9.71
CA TYR A 192 23.71 -19.06 -9.40
C TYR A 192 23.59 -18.75 -7.90
N PRO A 193 22.63 -17.90 -7.48
CA PRO A 193 22.32 -17.71 -6.07
C PRO A 193 21.99 -19.03 -5.37
N THR A 194 22.43 -19.21 -4.12
CA THR A 194 22.20 -20.44 -3.36
C THR A 194 20.71 -20.74 -3.14
N GLN A 195 19.88 -19.70 -3.10
CA GLN A 195 18.42 -19.79 -2.99
C GLN A 195 17.79 -20.53 -4.19
N CYS A 196 18.48 -20.56 -5.33
CA CYS A 196 18.03 -21.25 -6.54
C CYS A 196 18.32 -22.76 -6.55
N CYS A 197 19.14 -23.25 -5.62
CA CYS A 197 19.49 -24.67 -5.50
C CYS A 197 19.04 -25.32 -4.18
N ASN A 198 18.26 -24.62 -3.34
CA ASN A 198 17.83 -25.09 -2.01
C ASN A 198 18.95 -25.78 -1.20
N SER A 199 20.19 -25.31 -1.35
CA SER A 199 21.38 -25.92 -0.76
C SER A 199 22.19 -24.85 -0.03
N THR A 200 22.50 -25.12 1.23
CA THR A 200 23.19 -24.20 2.14
C THR A 200 24.72 -24.30 2.06
N THR A 201 25.28 -25.25 1.30
CA THR A 201 26.70 -25.61 1.41
C THR A 201 27.46 -25.81 0.10
N SER A 202 26.79 -25.77 -1.06
CA SER A 202 27.42 -26.01 -2.37
C SER A 202 27.21 -24.85 -3.34
N SER A 203 28.24 -24.53 -4.11
CA SER A 203 28.15 -23.59 -5.24
C SER A 203 27.07 -24.04 -6.22
N CYS A 204 26.05 -23.20 -6.45
CA CYS A 204 24.88 -23.55 -7.26
C CYS A 204 25.26 -23.56 -8.75
N THR A 205 25.51 -24.75 -9.29
CA THR A 205 25.87 -24.93 -10.70
C THR A 205 24.62 -24.87 -11.60
N PRO A 206 24.77 -24.60 -12.91
CA PRO A 206 23.63 -24.62 -13.84
C PRO A 206 22.86 -25.94 -13.86
N ALA A 207 23.57 -27.08 -13.77
CA ALA A 207 22.94 -28.39 -13.72
C ALA A 207 22.11 -28.56 -12.43
N LEU A 208 22.63 -28.11 -11.29
CA LEU A 208 21.93 -28.19 -10.02
C LEU A 208 20.71 -27.26 -9.98
N ALA A 209 20.81 -26.05 -10.51
CA ALA A 209 19.69 -25.12 -10.60
C ALA A 209 18.57 -25.65 -11.51
N ALA A 210 18.94 -26.34 -12.60
CA ALA A 210 17.99 -27.00 -13.48
C ALA A 210 17.35 -28.25 -12.86
N ASP A 211 18.08 -28.97 -12.01
CA ASP A 211 17.59 -30.17 -11.29
C ASP A 211 16.55 -29.80 -10.22
N PHE A 212 16.85 -28.79 -9.38
CA PHE A 212 15.90 -28.30 -8.37
C PHE A 212 14.72 -27.54 -8.98
N ASN A 213 14.94 -26.86 -10.12
CA ASN A 213 13.93 -26.10 -10.88
C ASN A 213 13.01 -25.25 -9.98
N VAL A 214 13.61 -24.47 -9.08
CA VAL A 214 12.87 -23.63 -8.14
C VAL A 214 12.02 -22.62 -8.90
N GLN A 215 10.75 -22.51 -8.51
CA GLN A 215 9.79 -21.64 -9.18
C GLN A 215 10.16 -20.14 -9.04
N GLY A 216 9.87 -19.37 -10.09
CA GLY A 216 10.02 -17.92 -10.10
C GLY A 216 9.22 -17.22 -9.01
N CYS A 217 9.78 -16.14 -8.45
CA CYS A 217 9.13 -15.38 -7.38
C CYS A 217 7.80 -14.78 -7.81
N PHE A 218 7.65 -14.35 -9.06
CA PHE A 218 6.39 -13.76 -9.52
C PHE A 218 5.21 -14.74 -9.39
N SER A 219 5.36 -15.96 -9.92
CA SER A 219 4.32 -16.98 -9.88
C SER A 219 4.02 -17.43 -8.46
N HIS A 220 5.05 -17.53 -7.61
CA HIS A 220 4.88 -17.94 -6.22
C HIS A 220 4.15 -16.86 -5.39
N ILE A 221 4.51 -15.59 -5.57
CA ILE A 221 3.81 -14.46 -4.95
C ILE A 221 2.35 -14.39 -5.41
N LEU A 222 2.10 -14.58 -6.71
CA LEU A 222 0.75 -14.57 -7.24
C LEU A 222 -0.11 -15.70 -6.63
N LYS A 223 0.47 -16.89 -6.46
CA LYS A 223 -0.19 -18.00 -5.77
C LYS A 223 -0.48 -17.67 -4.30
N LEU A 224 0.49 -17.08 -3.58
CA LEU A 224 0.27 -16.62 -2.20
C LEU A 224 -0.86 -15.59 -2.10
N ILE A 225 -0.94 -14.66 -3.05
CA ILE A 225 -2.03 -13.67 -3.11
C ILE A 225 -3.36 -14.38 -3.34
N GLN A 226 -3.44 -15.32 -4.28
CA GLN A 226 -4.66 -16.07 -4.57
C GLN A 226 -5.12 -16.91 -3.37
N ASP A 227 -4.20 -17.58 -2.69
CA ASP A 227 -4.49 -18.42 -1.53
C ASP A 227 -5.01 -17.60 -0.33
N ASN A 228 -4.50 -16.38 -0.15
CA ASN A 228 -4.91 -15.48 0.93
C ASN A 228 -6.00 -14.47 0.53
N ALA A 229 -6.38 -14.42 -0.75
CA ALA A 229 -7.37 -13.48 -1.27
C ALA A 229 -8.71 -13.52 -0.53
N PRO A 230 -9.27 -14.68 -0.12
CA PRO A 230 -10.52 -14.70 0.63
C PRO A 230 -10.43 -14.01 1.99
N ILE A 231 -9.29 -14.12 2.67
CA ILE A 231 -9.06 -13.50 3.99
C ILE A 231 -8.99 -11.99 3.83
N VAL A 232 -8.16 -11.53 2.89
CA VAL A 232 -8.00 -10.10 2.58
C VAL A 232 -9.33 -9.50 2.12
N GLY A 233 -10.05 -10.22 1.24
CA GLY A 233 -11.37 -9.82 0.76
C GLY A 233 -12.41 -9.72 1.89
N GLY A 234 -12.37 -10.64 2.86
CA GLY A 234 -13.24 -10.58 4.05
C GLY A 234 -12.97 -9.36 4.93
N VAL A 235 -11.68 -9.07 5.20
CA VAL A 235 -11.28 -7.87 5.96
C VAL A 235 -11.71 -6.60 5.23
N ALA A 236 -11.44 -6.53 3.91
CA ALA A 236 -11.83 -5.42 3.07
C ALA A 236 -13.35 -5.19 3.07
N ALA A 237 -14.15 -6.24 2.90
CA ALA A 237 -15.61 -6.13 2.94
C ALA A 237 -16.12 -5.63 4.30
N GLY A 238 -15.49 -6.06 5.41
CA GLY A 238 -15.78 -5.57 6.74
C GLY A 238 -15.52 -4.07 6.90
N ILE A 239 -14.36 -3.61 6.42
CA ILE A 239 -13.99 -2.18 6.43
C ILE A 239 -15.00 -1.38 5.60
N CYS A 240 -15.34 -1.83 4.39
CA CYS A 240 -16.33 -1.16 3.56
C CYS A 240 -17.70 -1.06 4.21
N ALA A 241 -18.15 -2.12 4.88
CA ALA A 241 -19.43 -2.09 5.58
C ALA A 241 -19.44 -1.01 6.68
N LEU A 242 -18.32 -0.85 7.39
CA LEU A 242 -18.15 0.20 8.40
C LEU A 242 -18.13 1.60 7.77
N GLU A 243 -17.39 1.78 6.68
CA GLU A 243 -17.30 3.06 5.96
C GLU A 243 -18.64 3.47 5.35
N VAL A 244 -19.36 2.55 4.69
CA VAL A 244 -20.68 2.82 4.11
C VAL A 244 -21.70 3.15 5.20
N ARG A 245 -21.66 2.46 6.34
CA ARG A 245 -22.52 2.78 7.49
C ARG A 245 -22.21 4.16 8.05
N GLY A 246 -20.94 4.52 8.19
CA GLY A 246 -20.49 5.85 8.61
C GLY A 246 -20.95 6.95 7.65
N ALA A 247 -20.73 6.74 6.35
CA ALA A 247 -21.11 7.68 5.30
C ALA A 247 -22.63 7.88 5.22
N SER A 248 -23.42 6.81 5.30
CA SER A 248 -24.88 6.88 5.23
C SER A 248 -25.51 7.56 6.46
N LEU A 249 -25.08 7.22 7.68
CA LEU A 249 -25.51 7.92 8.90
C LEU A 249 -25.18 9.41 8.84
N LEU A 250 -23.98 9.75 8.38
CA LEU A 250 -23.53 11.13 8.29
C LEU A 250 -24.25 11.90 7.18
N HIS A 251 -24.59 11.26 6.07
CA HIS A 251 -25.36 11.87 4.99
C HIS A 251 -26.81 12.16 5.42
N VAL A 252 -27.46 11.24 6.15
CA VAL A 252 -28.80 11.47 6.71
C VAL A 252 -28.78 12.65 7.69
N GLU A 253 -27.77 12.74 8.54
CA GLU A 253 -27.61 13.86 9.48
C GLU A 253 -27.39 15.20 8.75
N LEU A 254 -26.64 15.19 7.64
CA LEU A 254 -26.45 16.38 6.81
C LEU A 254 -27.75 16.84 6.14
N LEU A 255 -28.56 15.90 5.63
CA LEU A 255 -29.87 16.19 5.05
C LEU A 255 -30.83 16.78 6.09
N ARG A 256 -30.78 16.29 7.33
CA ARG A 256 -31.54 16.87 8.45
C ARG A 256 -31.12 18.31 8.72
N LEU A 257 -29.82 18.59 8.81
CA LEU A 257 -29.31 19.95 9.03
C LEU A 257 -29.66 20.91 7.88
N PHE A 258 -29.61 20.45 6.63
CA PHE A 258 -30.06 21.25 5.48
C PHE A 258 -31.57 21.48 5.48
N SER A 259 -32.36 20.51 5.95
CA SER A 259 -33.80 20.68 6.10
C SER A 259 -34.17 21.67 7.20
N GLU A 260 -33.40 21.73 8.29
CA GLU A 260 -33.67 22.67 9.40
C GLU A 260 -33.26 24.12 9.07
N HIS A 261 -32.24 24.33 8.23
CA HIS A 261 -31.84 25.67 7.78
C HIS A 261 -32.64 26.21 6.59
N LYS A 262 -33.61 25.45 6.05
CA LYS A 262 -34.48 25.86 4.94
C LYS A 262 -35.92 26.21 5.37
N LEU A 263 -36.19 26.36 6.66
CA LEU A 263 -37.45 26.88 7.21
C LEU A 263 -37.22 28.26 7.87
#